data_AF-A0A3D0CYW0-F1
#
_entry.id   AF-A0A3D0CYW0-F1
#
_cell.length_a   1.000
_cell.length_b   1.000
_cell.length_c   1.000
_cell.angle_alpha   90.00
_cell.angle_beta   90.00
_cell.angle_gamma   90.00
#
_symmetry.space_group_name_H-M   'P 1'
#
loop_
_entity.id
_entity.type
_entity.pdbx_description
1 polymer ?
#
loop_
_entity_poly.entity_id
_entity_poly.type
_entity_poly.pdbx_seq_one_letter_code
_entity_poly.pdbx_strand_id
1 'polypeptide(L)'
;MVAEKPAGHSREYMFVAAARRLLRHTTIFVGVGEPAVPCAMAHKLRPETLLVYESGIIGAQPIRTYSIGDSRLVDGASALCSLLDLFALMLQGGKIDVAVTGAAQVDRYGNLNTTCIGDYARPQVRLPGSGGAADIAAFAQSTLILASHERRRFPPEVDFITSPGHRIHGRTRIELGLPGAGPAAIVTDLGIFEFSAAGEAVLTQVHPDVMPEMVAEQTGWNLLVADDLTITPPPSERELRALAEVVA
;
A
#
# COMPACT_ATOMS: atom_id res chain seq x y z
N MET A 1 17.45 -18.27 -17.38
CA MET A 1 16.32 -17.80 -18.21
C MET A 1 15.42 -17.03 -17.27
N VAL A 2 15.16 -15.73 -17.52
CA VAL A 2 14.26 -14.96 -16.66
C VAL A 2 12.86 -15.54 -16.86
N ALA A 3 12.27 -16.11 -15.82
CA ALA A 3 10.92 -16.64 -15.91
C ALA A 3 9.96 -15.47 -16.21
N GLU A 4 9.19 -15.58 -17.29
CA GLU A 4 8.20 -14.56 -17.66
C GLU A 4 7.10 -14.47 -16.60
N LYS A 5 6.67 -13.24 -16.28
CA LYS A 5 5.54 -13.03 -15.38
C LYS A 5 4.27 -13.65 -15.98
N PRO A 6 3.46 -14.38 -15.18
CA PRO A 6 2.17 -14.88 -15.66
C PRO A 6 1.29 -13.73 -16.15
N ALA A 7 0.87 -13.78 -17.41
CA ALA A 7 0.04 -12.75 -18.03
C ALA A 7 -1.44 -13.09 -17.86
N GLY A 8 -2.17 -12.31 -17.05
CA GLY A 8 -3.64 -12.35 -17.05
C GLY A 8 -4.29 -11.97 -15.71
N HIS A 9 -3.93 -12.66 -14.63
CA HIS A 9 -4.66 -12.59 -13.35
C HIS A 9 -3.88 -11.98 -12.18
N SER A 10 -2.58 -11.75 -12.34
CA SER A 10 -1.67 -11.29 -11.27
C SER A 10 -2.14 -10.01 -10.56
N ARG A 11 -2.63 -9.03 -11.33
CA ARG A 11 -3.20 -7.79 -10.76
C ARG A 11 -4.55 -7.99 -10.09
N GLU A 12 -5.39 -8.90 -10.60
CA GLU A 12 -6.67 -9.22 -9.97
C GLU A 12 -6.44 -9.80 -8.58
N TYR A 13 -5.50 -10.75 -8.46
CA TYR A 13 -5.08 -11.30 -7.17
C TYR A 13 -4.53 -10.22 -6.24
N MET A 14 -3.66 -9.33 -6.73
CA MET A 14 -3.11 -8.22 -5.96
C MET A 14 -4.22 -7.33 -5.38
N PHE A 15 -5.17 -6.87 -6.21
CA PHE A 15 -6.25 -5.99 -5.77
C PHE A 15 -7.24 -6.68 -4.84
N VAL A 16 -7.64 -7.91 -5.15
CA VAL A 16 -8.57 -8.69 -4.31
C VAL A 16 -7.94 -9.02 -2.96
N ALA A 17 -6.68 -9.45 -2.93
CA ALA A 17 -5.97 -9.76 -1.70
C ALA A 17 -5.79 -8.51 -0.81
N ALA A 18 -5.50 -7.36 -1.41
CA ALA A 18 -5.45 -6.09 -0.69
C ALA A 18 -6.84 -5.71 -0.15
N ALA A 19 -7.90 -5.79 -0.97
CA ALA A 19 -9.26 -5.48 -0.56
C ALA A 19 -9.72 -6.35 0.63
N ARG A 20 -9.47 -7.67 0.60
CA ARG A 20 -9.78 -8.59 1.71
C ARG A 20 -9.16 -8.14 3.04
N ARG A 21 -7.92 -7.65 3.01
CA ARG A 21 -7.23 -7.12 4.20
C ARG A 21 -7.86 -5.83 4.71
N LEU A 22 -8.48 -5.05 3.83
CA LEU A 22 -9.14 -3.80 4.18
C LEU A 22 -10.52 -4.00 4.81
N LEU A 23 -11.20 -5.12 4.53
CA LEU A 23 -12.56 -5.45 5.03
C LEU A 23 -12.70 -5.55 6.55
N ARG A 24 -11.63 -5.44 7.33
CA ARG A 24 -11.68 -5.36 8.79
C ARG A 24 -11.65 -3.93 9.35
N HIS A 25 -11.32 -2.92 8.54
CA HIS A 25 -11.07 -1.55 9.01
C HIS A 25 -12.23 -0.61 8.71
N THR A 26 -12.59 0.26 9.64
CA THR A 26 -13.73 1.17 9.45
C THR A 26 -13.33 2.41 8.66
N THR A 27 -12.14 2.96 8.94
CA THR A 27 -11.65 4.18 8.28
C THR A 27 -10.37 3.90 7.50
N ILE A 28 -10.44 4.08 6.18
CA ILE A 28 -9.32 3.82 5.27
C ILE A 28 -8.85 5.14 4.66
N PHE A 29 -7.58 5.47 4.87
CA PHE A 29 -6.93 6.55 4.15
C PHE A 29 -6.46 6.06 2.78
N VAL A 30 -6.97 6.68 1.72
CA VAL A 30 -6.81 6.20 0.35
C VAL A 30 -5.59 6.84 -0.31
N GLY A 31 -4.69 6.00 -0.84
CA GLY A 31 -3.57 6.43 -1.68
C GLY A 31 -3.99 6.73 -3.12
N VAL A 32 -3.04 7.25 -3.92
CA VAL A 32 -3.28 7.64 -5.31
C VAL A 32 -2.93 6.51 -6.29
N GLY A 33 -3.70 6.35 -7.36
CA GLY A 33 -3.44 5.37 -8.42
C GLY A 33 -3.90 3.96 -8.05
N GLU A 34 -3.08 2.95 -8.30
CA GLU A 34 -3.39 1.54 -7.99
C GLU A 34 -3.83 1.31 -6.53
N PRO A 35 -3.21 1.93 -5.50
CA PRO A 35 -3.71 1.90 -4.11
C PRO A 35 -5.19 2.26 -3.91
N ALA A 36 -5.80 3.06 -4.78
CA ALA A 36 -7.21 3.44 -4.64
C ALA A 36 -8.18 2.31 -5.02
N VAL A 37 -7.76 1.40 -5.90
CA VAL A 37 -8.59 0.28 -6.39
C VAL A 37 -9.06 -0.64 -5.26
N PRO A 38 -8.18 -1.22 -4.41
CA PRO A 38 -8.63 -2.08 -3.32
C PRO A 38 -9.44 -1.32 -2.25
N CYS A 39 -9.22 -0.02 -2.07
CA CYS A 39 -10.04 0.81 -1.18
C CYS A 39 -11.48 0.95 -1.68
N ALA A 40 -11.64 1.26 -2.97
CA ALA A 40 -12.96 1.34 -3.60
C ALA A 40 -13.67 -0.02 -3.58
N MET A 41 -12.95 -1.12 -3.84
CA MET A 41 -13.48 -2.48 -3.69
C MET A 41 -13.94 -2.77 -2.26
N ALA A 42 -13.13 -2.41 -1.25
CA ALA A 42 -13.49 -2.64 0.16
C ALA A 42 -14.78 -1.92 0.53
N HIS A 43 -14.96 -0.66 0.09
CA HIS A 43 -16.20 0.09 0.29
C HIS A 43 -17.39 -0.55 -0.44
N LYS A 44 -17.22 -1.00 -1.69
CA LYS A 44 -18.27 -1.72 -2.44
C LYS A 44 -18.70 -3.01 -1.76
N LEU A 45 -17.75 -3.75 -1.19
CA LEU A 45 -18.01 -5.00 -0.50
C LEU A 45 -18.60 -4.79 0.90
N ARG A 46 -18.28 -3.67 1.55
CA ARG A 46 -18.77 -3.26 2.87
C ARG A 46 -18.97 -1.73 2.93
N PRO A 47 -20.19 -1.23 2.63
CA PRO A 47 -20.48 0.20 2.53
C PRO A 47 -20.26 1.03 3.80
N GLU A 48 -20.16 0.40 4.97
CA GLU A 48 -19.88 1.05 6.25
C GLU A 48 -18.42 1.57 6.34
N THR A 49 -17.54 1.14 5.44
CA THR A 49 -16.17 1.63 5.38
C THR A 49 -16.11 3.06 4.88
N LEU A 50 -15.54 3.96 5.68
CA LEU A 50 -15.27 5.34 5.32
C LEU A 50 -13.95 5.46 4.57
N LEU A 51 -14.02 5.92 3.32
CA LEU A 51 -12.84 6.28 2.53
C LEU A 51 -12.48 7.74 2.77
N VAL A 52 -11.23 7.97 3.16
CA VAL A 52 -10.70 9.29 3.52
C VAL A 52 -9.56 9.65 2.56
N TYR A 53 -9.61 10.85 1.99
CA TYR A 53 -8.63 11.33 1.03
C TYR A 53 -7.87 12.53 1.57
N GLU A 54 -6.58 12.64 1.24
CA GLU A 54 -5.71 13.73 1.73
C GLU A 54 -6.16 15.14 1.33
N SER A 55 -7.07 15.26 0.36
CA SER A 55 -7.72 16.50 -0.07
C SER A 55 -8.79 17.03 0.89
N GLY A 56 -9.04 16.36 2.02
CA GLY A 56 -10.01 16.79 3.03
C GLY A 56 -11.40 16.17 2.85
N ILE A 57 -11.51 15.08 2.11
CA ILE A 57 -12.78 14.41 1.81
C ILE A 57 -12.94 13.17 2.70
N ILE A 58 -14.05 13.09 3.42
CA ILE A 58 -14.35 12.00 4.36
C ILE A 58 -15.60 11.26 3.91
N GLY A 59 -15.51 9.94 3.81
CA GLY A 59 -16.62 9.07 3.44
C GLY A 59 -16.97 9.16 1.95
N ALA A 60 -15.97 9.34 1.08
CA ALA A 60 -16.18 9.38 -0.37
C ALA A 60 -16.69 8.03 -0.91
N GLN A 61 -17.51 8.06 -1.96
CA GLN A 61 -18.10 6.88 -2.60
C GLN A 61 -17.63 6.76 -4.08
N PRO A 62 -16.33 6.59 -4.32
CA PRO A 62 -15.76 6.63 -5.67
C PRO A 62 -16.19 5.42 -6.50
N ILE A 63 -16.56 5.68 -7.76
CA ILE A 63 -16.60 4.65 -8.81
C ILE A 63 -15.25 4.62 -9.53
N ARG A 64 -14.78 5.79 -9.99
CA ARG A 64 -13.44 5.97 -10.56
C ARG A 64 -12.95 7.39 -10.32
N THR A 65 -11.74 7.55 -9.80
CA THR A 65 -11.09 8.86 -9.61
C THR A 65 -9.79 8.98 -10.40
N TYR A 66 -9.52 10.15 -10.96
CA TYR A 66 -8.25 10.44 -11.63
C TYR A 66 -7.24 11.10 -10.69
N SER A 67 -7.72 11.71 -9.62
CA SER A 67 -6.92 12.48 -8.67
C SER A 67 -7.64 12.56 -7.33
N ILE A 68 -6.88 12.71 -6.25
CA ILE A 68 -7.42 13.03 -4.92
C ILE A 68 -8.23 14.33 -4.89
N GLY A 69 -7.99 15.26 -5.82
CA GLY A 69 -8.71 16.54 -5.91
C GLY A 69 -9.91 16.50 -6.85
N ASP A 70 -10.33 15.32 -7.28
CA ASP A 70 -11.45 15.15 -8.21
C ASP A 70 -12.78 15.47 -7.52
N SER A 71 -13.58 16.35 -8.09
CA SER A 71 -14.88 16.76 -7.52
C SER A 71 -15.87 15.60 -7.40
N ARG A 72 -15.69 14.51 -8.16
CA ARG A 72 -16.50 13.29 -8.02
C ARG A 72 -16.31 12.59 -6.67
N LEU A 73 -15.22 12.86 -5.97
CA LEU A 73 -15.03 12.36 -4.61
C LEU A 73 -15.91 13.08 -3.59
N VAL A 74 -16.38 14.29 -3.90
CA VAL A 74 -17.28 15.08 -3.03
C VAL A 74 -18.72 14.59 -3.10
N ASP A 75 -19.14 14.09 -4.26
CA ASP A 75 -20.50 13.57 -4.43
C ASP A 75 -20.71 12.34 -3.54
N GLY A 76 -21.74 12.40 -2.68
CA GLY A 76 -22.02 11.37 -1.68
C GLY A 76 -21.03 11.32 -0.50
N ALA A 77 -20.06 12.24 -0.41
CA ALA A 77 -19.16 12.31 0.75
C ALA A 77 -19.92 12.67 2.03
N SER A 78 -19.46 12.11 3.15
CA SER A 78 -20.07 12.37 4.47
C SER A 78 -19.71 13.75 5.01
N ALA A 79 -18.47 14.22 4.75
CA ALA A 79 -18.01 15.53 5.17
C ALA A 79 -16.85 16.02 4.30
N LEU A 80 -16.66 17.35 4.31
CA LEU A 80 -15.49 18.03 3.80
C LEU A 80 -14.82 18.80 4.95
N CYS A 81 -13.50 18.77 5.02
CA CYS A 81 -12.72 19.57 5.96
C CYS A 81 -11.48 20.17 5.28
N SER A 82 -10.81 21.07 5.98
CA SER A 82 -9.52 21.57 5.51
C SER A 82 -8.45 20.47 5.57
N LEU A 83 -7.39 20.60 4.76
CA LEU A 83 -6.24 19.69 4.87
C LEU A 83 -5.66 19.69 6.29
N LEU A 84 -5.58 20.86 6.94
CA LEU A 84 -5.09 20.97 8.31
C LEU A 84 -5.94 20.14 9.28
N ASP A 85 -7.26 20.26 9.21
CA ASP A 85 -8.17 19.51 10.07
C ASP A 85 -8.12 18.01 9.79
N LEU A 86 -7.98 17.61 8.53
CA LEU A 86 -7.82 16.22 8.16
C LEU A 86 -6.57 15.61 8.82
N PHE A 87 -5.42 16.26 8.66
CA PHE A 87 -4.16 15.73 9.20
C PHE A 87 -4.13 15.83 10.73
N ALA A 88 -4.60 16.93 11.33
CA ALA A 88 -4.56 17.12 12.77
C ALA A 88 -5.61 16.26 13.51
N LEU A 89 -6.87 16.29 13.05
CA LEU A 89 -7.99 15.70 13.80
C LEU A 89 -8.27 14.25 13.41
N MET A 90 -8.12 13.89 12.12
CA MET A 90 -8.35 12.52 11.66
C MET A 90 -7.08 11.67 11.77
N LEU A 91 -6.00 12.09 11.10
CA LEU A 91 -4.77 11.30 11.05
C LEU A 91 -4.03 11.29 12.40
N GLN A 92 -3.57 12.45 12.87
CA GLN A 92 -2.83 12.58 14.13
C GLN A 92 -3.73 12.35 15.36
N GLY A 93 -5.05 12.58 15.22
CA GLY A 93 -6.06 12.20 16.22
C GLY A 93 -6.35 10.69 16.29
N GLY A 94 -5.65 9.86 15.51
CA GLY A 94 -5.69 8.40 15.59
C GLY A 94 -6.98 7.77 15.04
N LYS A 95 -7.70 8.46 14.15
CA LYS A 95 -8.98 8.02 13.57
C LYS A 95 -8.84 7.24 12.26
N ILE A 96 -7.61 7.06 11.78
CA ILE A 96 -7.29 6.32 10.56
C ILE A 96 -6.78 4.93 10.94
N ASP A 97 -7.59 3.90 10.69
CA ASP A 97 -7.26 2.51 11.03
C ASP A 97 -6.16 1.96 10.11
N VAL A 98 -6.25 2.26 8.82
CA VAL A 98 -5.27 1.84 7.82
C VAL A 98 -5.12 2.87 6.73
N ALA A 99 -3.89 3.11 6.29
CA ALA A 99 -3.61 3.86 5.07
C ALA A 99 -3.06 2.94 3.99
N VAL A 100 -3.59 3.04 2.77
CA VAL A 100 -3.10 2.25 1.63
C VAL A 100 -2.15 3.11 0.82
N THR A 101 -0.91 2.66 0.68
CA THR A 101 0.17 3.43 0.04
C THR A 101 0.76 2.66 -1.12
N GLY A 102 1.37 3.37 -2.05
CA GLY A 102 2.20 2.82 -3.11
C GLY A 102 3.47 3.64 -3.25
N ALA A 103 4.51 3.09 -3.88
CA ALA A 103 5.79 3.76 -3.99
C ALA A 103 6.59 3.34 -5.22
N ALA A 104 7.59 4.13 -5.60
CA ALA A 104 8.52 3.77 -6.66
C ALA A 104 9.51 2.70 -6.21
N GLN A 105 9.95 2.76 -4.95
CA GLN A 105 10.74 1.72 -4.29
C GLN A 105 10.14 1.34 -2.93
N VAL A 106 10.29 0.08 -2.57
CA VAL A 106 9.96 -0.53 -1.27
C VAL A 106 11.16 -1.37 -0.83
N ASP A 107 11.67 -1.15 0.38
CA ASP A 107 12.76 -1.99 0.90
C ASP A 107 12.27 -3.09 1.85
N ARG A 108 13.22 -3.89 2.34
CA ARG A 108 12.98 -5.04 3.23
C ARG A 108 12.29 -4.70 4.55
N TYR A 109 12.30 -3.44 5.00
CA TYR A 109 11.62 -3.01 6.22
C TYR A 109 10.31 -2.26 5.94
N GLY A 110 9.88 -2.24 4.68
CA GLY A 110 8.69 -1.53 4.24
C GLY A 110 8.87 -0.01 4.19
N ASN A 111 10.10 0.51 4.12
CA ASN A 111 10.31 1.92 3.83
C ASN A 111 9.96 2.19 2.36
N LEU A 112 9.37 3.36 2.10
CA LEU A 112 8.91 3.73 0.77
C LEU A 112 9.64 4.95 0.23
N ASN A 113 9.85 4.94 -1.09
CA ASN A 113 10.38 6.09 -1.82
C ASN A 113 9.41 6.58 -2.89
N THR A 114 9.01 7.83 -2.76
CA THR A 114 8.26 8.58 -3.78
C THR A 114 8.93 9.92 -4.10
N THR A 115 10.19 10.12 -3.70
CA THR A 115 10.89 11.41 -3.77
C THR A 115 11.93 11.46 -4.90
N CYS A 116 12.88 10.52 -4.94
CA CYS A 116 13.91 10.50 -5.99
C CYS A 116 14.60 9.14 -6.12
N ILE A 117 15.13 8.85 -7.30
CA ILE A 117 16.03 7.71 -7.55
C ILE A 117 17.46 8.23 -7.66
N GLY A 118 18.39 7.58 -6.97
CA GLY A 118 19.78 8.04 -6.79
C GLY A 118 19.96 9.16 -5.75
N ASP A 119 21.09 9.87 -5.82
CA ASP A 119 21.46 10.92 -4.88
C ASP A 119 20.42 12.05 -4.82
N TYR A 120 20.00 12.45 -3.61
CA TYR A 120 18.94 13.45 -3.43
C TYR A 120 19.31 14.83 -3.98
N ALA A 121 20.58 15.25 -3.86
CA ALA A 121 21.02 16.57 -4.31
C ALA A 121 21.14 16.64 -5.85
N ARG A 122 21.40 15.50 -6.51
CA ARG A 122 21.47 15.36 -7.97
C ARG A 122 20.78 14.06 -8.42
N PRO A 123 19.44 14.02 -8.37
CA PRO A 123 18.71 12.78 -8.59
C PRO A 123 18.79 12.35 -10.05
N GLN A 124 18.93 11.04 -10.27
CA GLN A 124 18.81 10.48 -11.62
C GLN A 124 17.38 10.62 -12.13
N VAL A 125 16.40 10.39 -11.24
CA VAL A 125 14.97 10.60 -11.52
C VAL A 125 14.35 11.34 -10.35
N ARG A 126 13.70 12.47 -10.62
CA ARG A 126 12.85 13.15 -9.63
C ARG A 126 11.44 12.57 -9.69
N LEU A 127 10.93 12.16 -8.54
CA LEU A 127 9.57 11.64 -8.39
C LEU A 127 8.65 12.74 -7.82
N PRO A 128 7.32 12.53 -7.75
CA PRO A 128 6.37 13.56 -7.31
C PRO A 128 6.63 14.15 -5.91
N GLY A 129 7.30 13.41 -5.03
CA GLY A 129 7.63 13.84 -3.67
C GLY A 129 6.78 13.15 -2.60
N SER A 130 6.84 13.68 -1.37
CA SER A 130 6.11 13.14 -0.23
C SER A 130 4.60 13.34 -0.33
N GLY A 131 4.13 14.55 -0.67
CA GLY A 131 2.76 14.92 -0.31
C GLY A 131 2.57 14.70 1.20
N GLY A 132 1.44 14.09 1.60
CA GLY A 132 1.21 13.65 2.98
C GLY A 132 1.85 12.32 3.39
N ALA A 133 2.59 11.63 2.49
CA ALA A 133 2.96 10.23 2.69
C ALA A 133 3.85 9.97 3.92
N ALA A 134 4.71 10.92 4.30
CA ALA A 134 5.53 10.80 5.51
C ALA A 134 4.67 10.77 6.78
N ASP A 135 3.74 11.73 6.92
CA ASP A 135 2.84 11.82 8.06
C ASP A 135 1.85 10.66 8.09
N ILE A 136 1.29 10.28 6.94
CA ILE A 136 0.36 9.15 6.83
C ILE A 136 1.03 7.87 7.32
N ALA A 137 2.26 7.61 6.89
CA ALA A 137 3.00 6.44 7.32
C ALA A 137 3.49 6.51 8.76
N ALA A 138 3.60 7.70 9.35
CA ALA A 138 3.94 7.87 10.77
C ALA A 138 2.71 7.69 11.69
N PHE A 139 1.54 8.20 11.30
CA PHE A 139 0.40 8.38 12.20
C PHE A 139 -0.82 7.48 11.95
N ALA A 140 -1.00 6.92 10.75
CA ALA A 140 -2.05 5.92 10.55
C ALA A 140 -1.78 4.73 11.49
N GLN A 141 -2.84 4.14 12.06
CA GLN A 141 -2.67 3.02 13.00
C GLN A 141 -1.90 1.87 12.36
N SER A 142 -2.08 1.65 11.05
CA SER A 142 -1.23 0.77 10.23
C SER A 142 -1.19 1.24 8.78
N THR A 143 -0.27 0.70 7.98
CA THR A 143 -0.26 0.90 6.52
C THR A 143 -0.33 -0.41 5.75
N LEU A 144 -0.91 -0.38 4.56
CA LEU A 144 -0.91 -1.48 3.59
C LEU A 144 -0.20 -1.00 2.33
N ILE A 145 0.91 -1.63 1.97
CA ILE A 145 1.71 -1.24 0.82
C ILE A 145 1.23 -2.03 -0.40
N LEU A 146 0.91 -1.34 -1.49
CA LEU A 146 0.59 -1.93 -2.78
C LEU A 146 1.68 -1.59 -3.80
N ALA A 147 2.28 -2.59 -4.43
CA ALA A 147 3.35 -2.36 -5.39
C ALA A 147 3.44 -3.45 -6.45
N SER A 148 3.43 -3.07 -7.73
CA SER A 148 3.96 -3.92 -8.80
C SER A 148 5.39 -4.37 -8.49
N HIS A 149 5.65 -5.67 -8.58
CA HIS A 149 6.88 -6.33 -8.17
C HIS A 149 7.91 -6.34 -9.30
N GLU A 150 8.98 -5.59 -9.15
CA GLU A 150 10.08 -5.56 -10.12
C GLU A 150 11.38 -5.31 -9.37
N ARG A 151 12.48 -5.90 -9.82
CA ARG A 151 13.80 -5.78 -9.15
C ARG A 151 14.20 -4.35 -8.80
N ARG A 152 13.95 -3.38 -9.69
CA ARG A 152 14.26 -1.95 -9.45
C ARG A 152 13.41 -1.29 -8.37
N ARG A 153 12.21 -1.82 -8.12
CA ARG A 153 11.24 -1.32 -7.13
C ARG A 153 11.42 -1.98 -5.77
N PHE A 154 12.18 -3.07 -5.69
CA PHE A 154 12.48 -3.79 -4.45
C PHE A 154 13.99 -3.80 -4.17
N PRO A 155 14.66 -2.65 -4.03
CA PRO A 155 16.08 -2.61 -3.68
C PRO A 155 16.32 -3.05 -2.22
N PRO A 156 17.55 -3.44 -1.84
CA PRO A 156 17.87 -3.76 -0.45
C PRO A 156 17.52 -2.64 0.55
N GLU A 157 17.74 -1.40 0.11
CA GLU A 157 17.42 -0.15 0.79
C GLU A 157 16.94 0.84 -0.27
N VAL A 158 15.95 1.65 0.08
CA VAL A 158 15.46 2.70 -0.82
C VAL A 158 16.48 3.84 -0.94
N ASP A 159 16.52 4.50 -2.10
CA ASP A 159 17.45 5.63 -2.30
C ASP A 159 17.11 6.84 -1.42
N PHE A 160 15.82 7.00 -1.09
CA PHE A 160 15.33 8.04 -0.19
C PHE A 160 14.12 7.54 0.60
N ILE A 161 14.15 7.69 1.93
CA ILE A 161 13.05 7.31 2.79
C ILE A 161 12.02 8.45 2.81
N THR A 162 10.95 8.29 2.03
CA THR A 162 9.83 9.23 2.03
C THR A 162 8.82 8.85 3.10
N SER A 163 8.48 7.57 3.20
CA SER A 163 7.58 7.04 4.22
C SER A 163 8.31 6.01 5.08
N PRO A 164 8.32 6.17 6.41
CA PRO A 164 9.02 5.25 7.31
C PRO A 164 8.28 3.91 7.44
N GLY A 165 9.04 2.82 7.31
CA GLY A 165 8.63 1.45 7.58
C GLY A 165 8.85 1.05 9.04
N HIS A 166 9.32 -0.19 9.25
CA HIS A 166 9.60 -0.76 10.57
C HIS A 166 10.97 -0.36 11.15
N ARG A 167 11.96 -0.15 10.27
CA ARG A 167 13.33 0.18 10.67
C ARG A 167 13.97 1.18 9.72
N ILE A 168 14.71 2.12 10.29
CA ILE A 168 15.51 3.12 9.56
C ILE A 168 16.89 3.19 10.20
N HIS A 169 17.94 2.95 9.40
CA HIS A 169 19.33 3.04 9.83
C HIS A 169 19.61 2.33 11.17
N GLY A 170 19.08 1.11 11.32
CA GLY A 170 19.25 0.27 12.51
C GLY A 170 18.28 0.54 13.68
N ARG A 171 17.55 1.66 13.65
CA ARG A 171 16.57 2.00 14.70
C ARG A 171 15.20 1.46 14.33
N THR A 172 14.52 0.94 15.34
CA THR A 172 13.11 0.53 15.25
C THR A 172 12.20 1.74 15.18
N ARG A 173 10.99 1.51 14.67
CA ARG A 173 9.91 2.48 14.65
C ARG A 173 9.60 3.09 16.03
N ILE A 174 9.67 2.29 17.09
CA ILE A 174 9.47 2.73 18.48
C ILE A 174 10.58 3.69 18.91
N GLU A 175 11.84 3.38 18.63
CA GLU A 175 12.98 4.24 18.96
C GLU A 175 12.97 5.57 18.17
N LEU A 176 12.32 5.58 17.01
CA LEU A 176 12.10 6.78 16.19
C LEU A 176 10.90 7.61 16.65
N GLY A 177 10.12 7.14 17.63
CA GLY A 177 8.96 7.86 18.16
C GLY A 177 7.77 7.91 17.19
N LEU A 178 7.69 6.97 16.24
CA LEU A 178 6.61 6.95 15.25
C LEU A 178 5.39 6.21 15.83
N PRO A 179 4.21 6.87 15.95
CA PRO A 179 3.11 6.37 16.77
C PRO A 179 2.31 5.21 16.15
N GLY A 180 2.18 5.14 14.83
CA GLY A 180 1.47 4.04 14.15
C GLY A 180 2.21 2.70 14.28
N ALA A 181 1.54 1.57 14.00
CA ALA A 181 2.17 0.24 13.99
C ALA A 181 3.08 0.02 12.76
N GLY A 182 3.00 0.90 11.75
CA GLY A 182 3.77 0.79 10.51
C GLY A 182 3.14 -0.18 9.50
N PRO A 183 3.93 -0.67 8.53
CA PRO A 183 3.44 -1.56 7.48
C PRO A 183 2.91 -2.89 8.01
N ALA A 184 1.65 -3.20 7.73
CA ALA A 184 1.04 -4.49 8.06
C ALA A 184 1.39 -5.57 7.02
N ALA A 185 1.48 -5.19 5.74
CA ALA A 185 1.85 -6.08 4.65
C ALA A 185 2.29 -5.30 3.41
N ILE A 186 3.02 -5.98 2.53
CA ILE A 186 3.25 -5.57 1.14
C ILE A 186 2.48 -6.54 0.25
N VAL A 187 1.55 -6.03 -0.54
CA VAL A 187 0.77 -6.80 -1.51
C VAL A 187 1.25 -6.41 -2.91
N THR A 188 1.68 -7.42 -3.67
CA THR A 188 2.27 -7.25 -4.99
C THR A 188 1.55 -8.08 -6.02
N ASP A 189 1.91 -7.96 -7.30
CA ASP A 189 1.38 -8.81 -8.38
C ASP A 189 1.99 -10.22 -8.41
N LEU A 190 2.93 -10.54 -7.51
CA LEU A 190 3.51 -11.88 -7.37
C LEU A 190 3.09 -12.61 -6.09
N GLY A 191 2.70 -11.86 -5.05
CA GLY A 191 2.48 -12.43 -3.72
C GLY A 191 2.36 -11.38 -2.64
N ILE A 192 2.27 -11.86 -1.40
CA ILE A 192 2.08 -11.06 -0.19
C ILE A 192 3.25 -11.28 0.76
N PHE A 193 3.77 -10.19 1.27
CA PHE A 193 4.78 -10.16 2.31
C PHE A 193 4.15 -9.65 3.60
N GLU A 194 4.42 -10.33 4.70
CA GLU A 194 4.17 -9.84 6.06
C GLU A 194 5.50 -9.53 6.73
N PHE A 195 5.47 -8.95 7.93
CA PHE A 195 6.69 -8.54 8.62
C PHE A 195 6.96 -9.42 9.84
N SER A 196 8.19 -9.92 9.93
CA SER A 196 8.68 -10.65 11.11
C SER A 196 8.70 -9.75 12.36
N ALA A 197 8.91 -10.34 13.53
CA ALA A 197 9.13 -9.58 14.77
C ALA A 197 10.34 -8.63 14.69
N ALA A 198 11.31 -8.92 13.81
CA ALA A 198 12.43 -8.03 13.54
C ALA A 198 12.07 -6.85 12.62
N GLY A 199 10.88 -6.85 12.03
CA GLY A 199 10.39 -5.83 11.09
C GLY A 199 10.79 -6.08 9.63
N GLU A 200 11.45 -7.19 9.32
CA GLU A 200 11.86 -7.55 7.96
C GLU A 200 10.75 -8.30 7.23
N ALA A 201 10.57 -7.99 5.95
CA ALA A 201 9.57 -8.57 5.07
C ALA A 201 9.83 -10.07 4.81
N VAL A 202 8.79 -10.87 4.97
CA VAL A 202 8.77 -12.32 4.78
C VAL A 202 7.67 -12.64 3.78
N LEU A 203 7.99 -13.38 2.71
CA LEU A 203 7.02 -13.87 1.75
C LEU A 203 6.14 -14.94 2.43
N THR A 204 4.86 -14.63 2.63
CA THR A 204 3.89 -15.53 3.29
C THR A 204 2.88 -16.12 2.32
N GLN A 205 2.65 -15.46 1.18
CA GLN A 205 1.80 -15.98 0.12
C GLN A 205 2.38 -15.73 -1.27
N VAL A 206 2.22 -16.70 -2.17
CA VAL A 206 2.41 -16.52 -3.62
C VAL A 206 1.07 -16.57 -4.33
N HIS A 207 0.92 -15.79 -5.40
CA HIS A 207 -0.23 -15.94 -6.27
C HIS A 207 -0.17 -17.26 -7.05
N PRO A 208 -1.30 -17.78 -7.56
CA PRO A 208 -1.27 -18.99 -8.38
C PRO A 208 -0.27 -18.89 -9.53
N ASP A 209 0.38 -20.02 -9.80
CA ASP A 209 1.43 -20.17 -10.82
C ASP A 209 2.71 -19.34 -10.59
N VAL A 210 2.84 -18.64 -9.45
CA VAL A 210 4.07 -17.94 -9.06
C VAL A 210 4.90 -18.82 -8.13
N MET A 211 6.14 -19.09 -8.54
CA MET A 211 7.12 -19.81 -7.74
C MET A 211 7.89 -18.85 -6.81
N PRO A 212 8.21 -19.22 -5.55
CA PRO A 212 8.95 -18.37 -4.62
C PRO A 212 10.31 -17.89 -5.16
N GLU A 213 10.97 -18.72 -5.97
CA GLU A 213 12.25 -18.42 -6.59
C GLU A 213 12.13 -17.23 -7.56
N MET A 214 11.02 -17.12 -8.29
CA MET A 214 10.75 -15.98 -9.17
C MET A 214 10.61 -14.68 -8.36
N VAL A 215 9.97 -14.76 -7.19
CA VAL A 215 9.85 -13.61 -6.28
C VAL A 215 11.22 -13.20 -5.76
N ALA A 216 12.05 -14.17 -5.35
CA ALA A 216 13.40 -13.93 -4.87
C ALA A 216 14.29 -13.30 -5.96
N GLU A 217 14.21 -13.75 -7.22
CA GLU A 217 14.95 -13.16 -8.36
C GLU A 217 14.60 -11.69 -8.59
N GLN A 218 13.34 -11.31 -8.35
CA GLN A 218 12.84 -9.94 -8.47
C GLN A 218 12.96 -9.13 -7.18
N THR A 219 13.54 -9.70 -6.12
CA THR A 219 13.80 -9.02 -4.85
C THR A 219 15.28 -8.67 -4.75
N GLY A 220 15.59 -7.43 -4.34
CA GLY A 220 16.95 -6.93 -4.28
C GLY A 220 17.76 -7.41 -3.09
N TRP A 221 17.11 -7.94 -2.05
CA TRP A 221 17.72 -8.50 -0.85
C TRP A 221 17.53 -10.01 -0.74
N ASN A 222 18.16 -10.62 0.27
CA ASN A 222 17.93 -12.03 0.60
C ASN A 222 16.51 -12.22 1.14
N LEU A 223 15.60 -12.71 0.29
CA LEU A 223 14.20 -12.85 0.64
C LEU A 223 13.99 -13.98 1.66
N LEU A 224 13.34 -13.64 2.77
CA LEU A 224 12.83 -14.63 3.71
C LEU A 224 11.51 -15.19 3.19
N VAL A 225 11.35 -16.52 3.24
CA VAL A 225 10.13 -17.23 2.85
C VAL A 225 9.60 -17.94 4.09
N ALA A 226 8.30 -17.85 4.34
CA ALA A 226 7.66 -18.49 5.47
C ALA A 226 7.66 -20.03 5.31
N ASP A 227 7.87 -20.76 6.41
CA ASP A 227 7.82 -22.23 6.41
C ASP A 227 6.43 -22.77 6.01
N ASP A 228 5.38 -22.01 6.33
CA ASP A 228 3.99 -22.27 6.02
C ASP A 228 3.49 -21.45 4.82
N LEU A 229 4.36 -21.17 3.84
CA LEU A 229 4.01 -20.45 2.62
C LEU A 229 2.73 -21.00 1.98
N THR A 230 1.76 -20.12 1.74
CA THR A 230 0.48 -20.49 1.15
C THR A 230 0.28 -19.91 -0.25
N ILE A 231 -0.68 -20.46 -0.99
CA ILE A 231 -1.14 -19.89 -2.26
C ILE A 231 -2.30 -18.93 -1.98
N THR A 232 -2.29 -17.75 -2.59
CA THR A 232 -3.39 -16.79 -2.46
C THR A 232 -4.70 -17.40 -2.95
N PRO A 233 -5.78 -17.41 -2.14
CA PRO A 233 -7.06 -17.99 -2.54
C PRO A 233 -7.66 -17.26 -3.76
N PRO A 234 -8.32 -17.98 -4.70
CA PRO A 234 -8.91 -17.37 -5.87
C PRO A 234 -9.96 -16.30 -5.52
N PRO A 235 -10.08 -15.22 -6.33
CA PRO A 235 -11.18 -14.28 -6.20
C PRO A 235 -12.54 -14.96 -6.35
N SER A 236 -13.50 -14.58 -5.50
CA SER A 236 -14.91 -14.95 -5.67
C SER A 236 -15.55 -14.10 -6.76
N GLU A 237 -16.69 -14.56 -7.33
CA GLU A 237 -17.43 -13.75 -8.30
C GLU A 237 -17.87 -12.40 -7.75
N ARG A 238 -18.21 -12.32 -6.45
CA ARG A 238 -18.58 -11.05 -5.80
C ARG A 238 -17.41 -10.07 -5.81
N GLU A 239 -16.20 -10.56 -5.55
CA GLU A 239 -14.99 -9.73 -5.56
C GLU A 239 -14.60 -9.31 -6.98
N LEU A 240 -14.74 -10.21 -7.96
CA LEU A 240 -14.50 -9.88 -9.38
C LEU A 240 -15.49 -8.85 -9.92
N ARG A 241 -16.78 -8.95 -9.55
CA ARG A 241 -17.78 -7.91 -9.88
C ARG A 241 -17.42 -6.56 -9.26
N ALA A 242 -17.05 -6.56 -7.97
CA ALA A 242 -16.63 -5.32 -7.30
C ALA A 242 -15.37 -4.72 -7.96
N LEU A 243 -14.40 -5.55 -8.35
CA LEU A 243 -13.21 -5.10 -9.09
C LEU A 243 -13.61 -4.49 -10.43
N ALA A 244 -14.43 -5.18 -11.24
CA ALA A 244 -14.86 -4.71 -12.55
C ALA A 244 -15.56 -3.34 -12.48
N GLU A 245 -16.40 -3.11 -11.47
CA GLU A 245 -17.09 -1.83 -11.28
C GLU A 245 -16.16 -0.65 -10.95
N VAL A 246 -15.02 -0.89 -10.30
CA VAL A 246 -14.11 0.19 -9.86
C VAL A 246 -12.96 0.43 -10.83
N VAL A 247 -12.75 -0.47 -11.79
CA VAL A 247 -11.71 -0.33 -12.84
C VAL A 247 -12.28 0.07 -14.21
N ALA A 248 -13.59 -0.08 -14.43
CA ALA A 248 -14.30 0.39 -15.63
C ALA A 248 -14.32 1.93 -15.72
#